data_AF-A0A2N0H476-F1
#
_entry.id   AF-A0A2N0H476-F1
#
_cell.length_a   1.000
_cell.length_b   1.000
_cell.length_c   1.000
_cell.angle_alpha   90.00
_cell.angle_beta   90.00
_cell.angle_gamma   90.00
#
_symmetry.space_group_name_H-M   'P 1'
#
loop_
_entity.id
_entity.type
_entity.pdbx_description
1 polymer ?
#
loop_
_entity_poly.entity_id
_entity_poly.type
_entity_poly.pdbx_seq_one_letter_code
_entity_poly.pdbx_strand_id
1 'polypeptide(L)'
;MPTKAHDVYHVQMTEAKLRILAAERVSTASAPLTGLPSLDCEFCFLQIRKVIELITFGAMVREEHRYRHFRATEPKTSKAPEPDPTRDWNAKEILSRLVKLSPHMLPIPLGAHSSTGTGTINFDRAKTVVNHSKLIELYGVCSTFMHAPNPLGENFIAQVEIQRGEYRKGPQTIKKALDFLRRLLWLHAAVQLEWTDQQNASCVDNPTSAWIVDFSSSENDVVNIVLATTQDTDPL
;
A
#
# COMPACT_ATOMS: atom_id res chain seq x y z
N MET A 1 -15.11 22.47 3.48
CA MET A 1 -14.95 21.62 4.68
C MET A 1 -13.63 20.88 4.56
N PRO A 2 -12.90 20.61 5.66
CA PRO A 2 -11.69 19.77 5.59
C PRO A 2 -12.06 18.38 5.06
N THR A 3 -11.27 17.83 4.15
CA THR A 3 -11.46 16.49 3.59
C THR A 3 -11.29 15.46 4.69
N LYS A 4 -12.24 14.52 4.85
CA LYS A 4 -12.13 13.49 5.90
C LYS A 4 -11.12 12.42 5.47
N ALA A 5 -10.43 11.81 6.44
CA ALA A 5 -9.41 10.80 6.15
C ALA A 5 -9.94 9.61 5.33
N HIS A 6 -11.17 9.18 5.59
CA HIS A 6 -11.81 8.09 4.81
C HIS A 6 -12.13 8.49 3.37
N ASP A 7 -12.43 9.76 3.09
CA ASP A 7 -12.66 10.24 1.72
C ASP A 7 -11.36 10.19 0.91
N VAL A 8 -10.25 10.62 1.51
CA VAL A 8 -8.92 10.54 0.88
C VAL A 8 -8.53 9.08 0.65
N TYR A 9 -8.75 8.22 1.65
CA TYR A 9 -8.46 6.79 1.53
C TYR A 9 -9.32 6.13 0.43
N HIS A 10 -10.59 6.50 0.31
CA HIS A 10 -11.48 6.02 -0.75
C HIS A 10 -10.93 6.34 -2.14
N VAL A 11 -10.52 7.59 -2.37
CA VAL A 11 -9.91 8.02 -3.63
C VAL A 11 -8.64 7.22 -3.91
N GLN A 12 -7.76 7.06 -2.91
CA GLN A 12 -6.52 6.29 -3.07
C GLN A 12 -6.77 4.82 -3.39
N MET A 13 -7.78 4.19 -2.77
CA MET A 13 -8.13 2.80 -3.03
C MET A 13 -8.78 2.61 -4.40
N THR A 14 -9.57 3.59 -4.85
CA THR A 14 -10.12 3.60 -6.22
C THR A 14 -8.99 3.66 -7.25
N GLU A 15 -8.04 4.56 -7.07
CA GLU A 15 -6.83 4.64 -7.91
C GLU A 15 -6.01 3.35 -7.85
N ALA A 16 -5.88 2.73 -6.67
CA ALA A 16 -5.15 1.47 -6.53
C ALA A 16 -5.82 0.34 -7.32
N LYS A 17 -7.15 0.22 -7.25
CA LYS A 17 -7.95 -0.75 -8.03
C LYS A 17 -7.71 -0.58 -9.52
N LEU A 18 -7.86 0.64 -10.05
CA LEU A 18 -7.69 0.94 -11.47
C LEU A 18 -6.29 0.57 -11.97
N ARG A 19 -5.25 0.84 -11.18
CA ARG A 19 -3.86 0.53 -11.52
C ARG A 19 -3.58 -0.97 -11.54
N ILE A 20 -4.14 -1.72 -10.58
CA ILE A 20 -4.05 -3.19 -10.56
C ILE A 20 -4.70 -3.75 -11.83
N LEU A 21 -5.94 -3.34 -12.14
CA LEU A 21 -6.66 -3.82 -13.33
C LEU A 21 -5.94 -3.46 -14.64
N ALA A 22 -5.36 -2.26 -14.72
CA ALA A 22 -4.57 -1.85 -15.89
C ALA A 22 -3.31 -2.70 -16.06
N ALA A 23 -2.57 -2.96 -14.99
CA ALA A 23 -1.39 -3.82 -15.02
C ALA A 23 -1.75 -5.26 -15.37
N GLU A 24 -2.86 -5.77 -14.84
CA GLU A 24 -3.35 -7.11 -15.17
C GLU A 24 -3.66 -7.25 -16.66
N ARG A 25 -4.42 -6.30 -17.21
CA ARG A 25 -4.76 -6.28 -18.64
C ARG A 25 -3.53 -6.36 -19.53
N VAL A 26 -2.49 -5.59 -19.22
CA VAL A 26 -1.22 -5.63 -19.95
C VAL A 26 -0.50 -6.96 -19.74
N SER A 27 -0.41 -7.43 -18.49
CA SER A 27 0.33 -8.65 -18.15
C SER A 27 -0.28 -9.95 -18.69
N THR A 28 -1.59 -9.97 -18.94
CA THR A 28 -2.33 -11.12 -19.46
C THR A 28 -2.59 -11.03 -20.96
N ALA A 29 -2.13 -9.98 -21.63
CA ALA A 29 -2.29 -9.85 -23.08
C ALA A 29 -1.55 -10.98 -23.80
N SER A 30 -2.15 -11.50 -24.88
CA SER A 30 -1.55 -12.57 -25.70
C SER A 30 -0.34 -12.12 -26.52
N ALA A 31 -0.18 -10.81 -26.71
CA ALA A 31 0.94 -10.18 -27.38
C ALA A 31 1.25 -8.82 -26.70
N PRO A 32 2.49 -8.31 -26.84
CA PRO A 32 2.86 -7.03 -26.26
C PRO A 32 2.02 -5.87 -26.79
N LEU A 33 1.39 -5.10 -25.89
CA LEU A 33 0.49 -4.01 -26.27
C LEU A 33 1.24 -2.76 -26.72
N THR A 34 2.44 -2.53 -26.18
CA THR A 34 3.35 -1.45 -26.62
C THR A 34 4.22 -1.84 -27.82
N GLY A 35 4.09 -3.07 -28.34
CA GLY A 35 4.98 -3.64 -29.36
C GLY A 35 6.33 -4.13 -28.83
N LEU A 36 6.68 -3.84 -27.57
CA LEU A 36 7.90 -4.30 -26.92
C LEU A 36 7.58 -4.91 -25.53
N PRO A 37 7.86 -6.20 -25.29
CA PRO A 37 7.58 -6.84 -23.99
C PRO A 37 8.21 -6.13 -22.79
N SER A 38 9.37 -5.48 -22.97
CA SER A 38 10.05 -4.74 -21.91
C SER A 38 9.29 -3.49 -21.48
N LEU A 39 8.66 -2.78 -22.41
CA LEU A 39 7.88 -1.58 -22.11
C LEU A 39 6.55 -1.94 -21.40
N ASP A 40 5.92 -3.05 -21.79
CA ASP A 40 4.78 -3.60 -21.05
C ASP A 40 5.16 -3.95 -19.61
N CYS A 41 6.36 -4.51 -19.42
CA CYS A 41 6.90 -4.79 -18.09
C CYS A 41 7.13 -3.50 -17.28
N GLU A 42 7.75 -2.47 -17.87
CA GLU A 42 7.95 -1.17 -17.23
C GLU A 42 6.62 -0.55 -16.81
N PHE A 43 5.63 -0.55 -17.70
CA PHE A 43 4.30 -0.08 -17.40
C PHE A 43 3.71 -0.80 -16.17
N CYS A 44 3.76 -2.13 -16.16
CA CYS A 44 3.25 -2.93 -15.04
C CYS A 44 3.97 -2.60 -13.73
N PHE A 45 5.31 -2.54 -13.73
CA PHE A 45 6.08 -2.22 -12.53
C PHE A 45 5.83 -0.80 -12.03
N LEU A 46 5.61 0.17 -12.93
CA LEU A 46 5.19 1.52 -12.56
C LEU A 46 3.83 1.50 -11.86
N GLN A 47 2.84 0.79 -12.39
CA GLN A 47 1.53 0.69 -11.76
C GLN A 47 1.60 0.02 -10.38
N ILE A 48 2.34 -1.09 -10.26
CA ILE A 48 2.56 -1.78 -8.99
C ILE A 48 3.22 -0.84 -7.97
N ARG A 49 4.25 -0.10 -8.37
CA ARG A 49 4.90 0.91 -7.52
C ARG A 49 3.90 1.95 -7.03
N LYS A 50 3.07 2.49 -7.93
CA LYS A 50 2.04 3.48 -7.59
C LYS A 50 1.00 2.93 -6.63
N VAL A 51 0.60 1.67 -6.76
CA VAL A 51 -0.30 1.02 -5.80
C VAL A 51 0.34 0.97 -4.41
N ILE A 52 1.62 0.62 -4.30
CA ILE A 52 2.34 0.61 -3.01
C ILE A 52 2.41 2.01 -2.41
N GLU A 53 2.64 3.04 -3.21
CA GLU A 53 2.59 4.44 -2.78
C GLU A 53 1.20 4.80 -2.22
N LEU A 54 0.12 4.44 -2.92
CA LEU A 54 -1.25 4.68 -2.48
C LEU A 54 -1.59 3.97 -1.17
N ILE A 55 -1.19 2.71 -1.00
CA ILE A 55 -1.32 1.97 0.28
C ILE A 55 -0.60 2.71 1.40
N THR A 56 0.62 3.16 1.11
CA THR A 56 1.50 3.81 2.09
C THR A 56 0.94 5.16 2.53
N PHE A 57 0.49 5.97 1.58
CA PHE A 57 -0.14 7.25 1.87
C PHE A 57 -1.51 7.11 2.53
N GLY A 58 -2.26 6.05 2.22
CA GLY A 58 -3.51 5.75 2.91
C GLY A 58 -3.32 5.43 4.39
N ALA A 59 -2.26 4.68 4.71
CA ALA A 59 -1.85 4.47 6.09
C ALA A 59 -1.44 5.78 6.80
N MET A 60 -0.71 6.66 6.11
CA MET A 60 -0.32 7.97 6.67
C MET A 60 -1.54 8.86 6.96
N VAL A 61 -2.50 8.95 6.04
CA VAL A 61 -3.68 9.82 6.19
C VAL A 61 -4.58 9.32 7.32
N ARG A 62 -4.75 7.99 7.45
CA ARG A 62 -5.54 7.41 8.55
C ARG A 62 -4.97 7.75 9.93
N GLU A 63 -3.64 7.84 10.03
CA GLU A 63 -2.91 8.02 11.28
C GLU A 63 -2.17 9.37 11.29
N GLU A 64 -2.73 10.39 10.63
CA GLU A 64 -2.01 11.63 10.32
C GLU A 64 -1.44 12.30 11.57
N HIS A 65 -2.25 12.47 12.62
CA HIS A 65 -1.82 13.11 13.86
C HIS A 65 -0.64 12.36 14.51
N ARG A 66 -0.77 11.04 14.61
CA ARG A 66 0.25 10.16 15.19
C ARG A 66 1.53 10.14 14.35
N TYR A 67 1.39 10.11 13.02
CA TYR A 67 2.52 10.17 12.09
C TYR A 67 3.25 11.51 12.19
N ARG A 68 2.53 12.63 12.21
CA ARG A 68 3.10 13.98 12.38
C ARG A 68 3.87 14.10 13.68
N HIS A 69 3.31 13.62 14.79
CA HIS A 69 3.98 13.61 16.08
C HIS A 69 5.27 12.77 16.02
N PHE A 70 5.20 11.54 15.49
CA PHE A 70 6.39 10.70 15.36
C PHE A 70 7.48 11.37 14.53
N ARG A 71 7.13 11.97 13.38
CA ARG A 71 8.10 12.71 12.55
C ARG A 71 8.74 13.86 13.31
N ALA A 72 8.00 14.61 14.12
CA ALA A 72 8.54 15.70 14.94
C ALA A 72 9.57 15.23 15.97
N THR A 73 9.48 13.98 16.43
CA THR A 73 10.43 13.38 17.38
C THR A 73 11.66 12.75 16.72
N GLU A 74 11.67 12.56 15.39
CA GLU A 74 12.80 11.93 14.71
C GLU A 74 14.04 12.85 14.72
N PRO A 75 15.25 12.29 14.90
CA PRO A 75 16.48 13.06 14.81
C PRO A 75 16.62 13.73 13.45
N LYS A 76 17.03 15.00 13.45
CA LYS A 76 17.41 15.70 12.22
C LYS A 76 18.58 14.97 11.57
N THR A 77 18.50 14.76 10.27
CA THR A 77 19.58 14.15 9.49
C THR A 77 19.98 15.09 8.36
N SER A 78 21.14 14.87 7.76
CA SER A 78 21.57 15.62 6.57
C SER A 78 20.61 15.48 5.37
N LYS A 79 19.80 14.40 5.34
CA LYS A 79 18.77 14.16 4.30
C LYS A 79 17.39 14.71 4.66
N ALA A 80 17.14 14.99 5.93
CA ALA A 80 15.89 15.53 6.45
C ALA A 80 16.21 16.54 7.57
N PRO A 81 16.58 17.78 7.19
CA PRO A 81 16.99 18.80 8.16
C PRO A 81 15.82 19.31 9.01
N GLU A 82 14.59 19.16 8.52
CA GLU A 82 13.36 19.53 9.21
C GLU A 82 12.33 18.39 9.14
N PRO A 83 11.65 18.05 10.25
CA PRO A 83 10.62 17.04 10.29
C PRO A 83 9.30 17.58 9.69
N ASP A 84 9.22 17.59 8.36
CA ASP A 84 8.00 17.96 7.63
C ASP A 84 7.40 16.73 6.92
N PRO A 85 6.29 16.17 7.43
CA PRO A 85 5.65 15.01 6.83
C PRO A 85 5.02 15.27 5.46
N THR A 86 4.81 16.52 5.06
CA THR A 86 4.30 16.85 3.71
C THR A 86 5.36 16.65 2.63
N ARG A 87 6.63 16.52 3.02
CA ARG A 87 7.77 16.26 2.14
C ARG A 87 8.11 14.78 2.05
N ASP A 88 7.42 13.92 2.78
CA ASP A 88 7.63 12.48 2.75
C ASP A 88 6.99 11.90 1.48
N TRP A 89 7.81 11.56 0.49
CA TRP A 89 7.36 11.02 -0.81
C TRP A 89 7.82 9.58 -1.06
N ASN A 90 8.87 9.12 -0.36
CA ASN A 90 9.47 7.82 -0.60
C ASN A 90 8.74 6.73 0.20
N ALA A 91 7.96 5.90 -0.48
CA ALA A 91 7.15 4.87 0.17
C ALA A 91 7.97 3.89 1.01
N LYS A 92 9.19 3.52 0.59
CA LYS A 92 10.05 2.62 1.38
C LYS A 92 10.42 3.24 2.73
N GLU A 93 10.78 4.52 2.75
CA GLU A 93 11.11 5.22 4.00
C GLU A 93 9.88 5.37 4.88
N ILE A 94 8.74 5.76 4.30
CA ILE A 94 7.48 5.90 5.02
C ILE A 94 7.04 4.57 5.63
N LEU A 95 7.02 3.48 4.85
CA LEU A 95 6.69 2.14 5.35
C LEU A 95 7.61 1.73 6.50
N SER A 96 8.89 2.07 6.43
CA SER A 96 9.84 1.78 7.51
C SER A 96 9.53 2.57 8.80
N ARG A 97 8.93 3.75 8.69
CA ARG A 97 8.42 4.53 9.84
C ARG A 97 7.10 3.97 10.36
N LEU A 98 6.17 3.61 9.46
CA LEU A 98 4.87 3.04 9.82
C LEU A 98 5.02 1.74 10.63
N VAL A 99 6.00 0.89 10.32
CA VAL A 99 6.35 -0.30 11.14
C VAL A 99 6.64 0.05 12.59
N LYS A 100 7.34 1.16 12.82
CA LYS A 100 7.73 1.61 14.17
C LYS A 100 6.55 2.21 14.94
N LEU A 101 5.55 2.71 14.22
CA LEU A 101 4.33 3.24 14.80
C LEU A 101 3.41 2.11 15.27
N SER A 102 3.06 1.18 14.37
CA SER A 102 2.19 0.06 14.71
C SER A 102 2.28 -1.08 13.68
N PRO A 103 2.13 -2.35 14.10
CA PRO A 103 1.98 -3.46 13.16
C PRO A 103 0.67 -3.39 12.34
N HIS A 104 -0.32 -2.60 12.79
CA HIS A 104 -1.65 -2.48 12.16
C HIS A 104 -1.76 -1.32 11.16
N MET A 105 -0.64 -0.70 10.75
CA MET A 105 -0.67 0.42 9.81
C MET A 105 -1.12 0.03 8.40
N LEU A 106 -0.90 -1.22 7.99
CA LEU A 106 -1.26 -1.70 6.66
C LEU A 106 -2.70 -2.21 6.57
N PRO A 107 -3.27 -2.27 5.35
CA PRO A 107 -4.50 -3.01 5.09
C PRO A 107 -4.45 -4.43 5.67
N ILE A 108 -5.52 -4.81 6.34
CA ILE A 108 -5.70 -6.14 6.93
C ILE A 108 -6.63 -6.91 5.99
N PRO A 109 -6.12 -7.87 5.20
CA PRO A 109 -6.96 -8.62 4.28
C PRO A 109 -7.96 -9.49 5.06
N LEU A 110 -9.22 -9.41 4.65
CA LEU A 110 -10.32 -10.13 5.28
C LEU A 110 -10.64 -11.40 4.49
N GLY A 111 -11.01 -12.44 5.21
CA GLY A 111 -11.40 -13.75 4.69
C GLY A 111 -12.91 -13.87 4.51
N ALA A 112 -13.41 -15.10 4.66
CA ALA A 112 -14.84 -15.36 4.69
C ALA A 112 -15.50 -14.59 5.85
N HIS A 113 -16.76 -14.23 5.67
CA HIS A 113 -17.55 -13.62 6.72
C HIS A 113 -18.70 -14.53 7.13
N SER A 114 -19.12 -14.40 8.38
CA SER A 114 -20.30 -15.04 8.93
C SER A 114 -21.15 -14.02 9.67
N SER A 115 -22.47 -14.13 9.52
CA SER A 115 -23.42 -13.31 10.27
C SER A 115 -23.83 -14.07 11.52
N THR A 116 -23.52 -13.55 12.71
CA THR A 116 -23.82 -14.21 13.99
C THR A 116 -25.11 -13.69 14.65
N GLY A 117 -26.08 -13.26 13.86
CA GLY A 117 -27.37 -12.72 14.34
C GLY A 117 -27.78 -11.44 13.61
N THR A 118 -28.70 -10.67 14.20
CA THR A 118 -29.21 -9.42 13.62
C THR A 118 -28.16 -8.32 13.70
N GLY A 119 -27.46 -8.07 12.58
CA GLY A 119 -26.63 -6.88 12.37
C GLY A 119 -25.12 -7.06 12.63
N THR A 120 -24.66 -8.19 13.15
CA THR A 120 -23.23 -8.45 13.41
C THR A 120 -22.61 -9.30 12.31
N ILE A 121 -21.54 -8.81 11.70
CA ILE A 121 -20.75 -9.51 10.69
C ILE A 121 -19.35 -9.76 11.25
N ASN A 122 -18.95 -11.02 11.33
CA ASN A 122 -17.59 -11.41 11.70
C ASN A 122 -16.80 -11.78 10.45
N PHE A 123 -15.56 -11.31 10.36
CA PHE A 123 -14.63 -11.65 9.29
C PHE A 123 -13.51 -12.53 9.81
N ASP A 124 -13.25 -13.64 9.12
CA ASP A 124 -12.03 -14.39 9.33
C ASP A 124 -10.81 -13.57 8.87
N ARG A 125 -9.64 -13.80 9.48
CA ARG A 125 -8.40 -13.24 8.95
C ARG A 125 -8.00 -13.99 7.69
N ALA A 126 -7.72 -13.29 6.60
CA ALA A 126 -7.21 -13.94 5.40
C ALA A 126 -5.85 -14.61 5.70
N LYS A 127 -5.57 -15.74 5.02
CA LYS A 127 -4.28 -16.45 5.12
C LYS A 127 -3.09 -15.66 4.56
N THR A 128 -3.36 -14.56 3.87
CA THR A 128 -2.34 -13.69 3.28
C THR A 128 -1.50 -13.06 4.39
N VAL A 129 -0.22 -13.45 4.47
CA VAL A 129 0.74 -12.81 5.37
C VAL A 129 1.13 -11.48 4.74
N VAL A 130 0.61 -10.40 5.32
CA VAL A 130 0.96 -9.03 4.96
C VAL A 130 1.91 -8.51 6.02
N ASN A 131 3.11 -8.17 5.60
CA ASN A 131 4.03 -7.41 6.43
C ASN A 131 4.67 -6.29 5.58
N HIS A 132 5.07 -5.22 6.25
CA HIS A 132 5.69 -4.06 5.63
C HIS A 132 6.94 -4.41 4.84
N SER A 133 7.72 -5.40 5.31
CA SER A 133 8.92 -5.88 4.62
C SER A 133 8.60 -6.35 3.20
N LYS A 134 7.45 -7.00 2.97
CA LYS A 134 7.07 -7.46 1.64
C LYS A 134 6.74 -6.30 0.69
N LEU A 135 6.06 -5.27 1.18
CA LEU A 135 5.78 -4.06 0.39
C LEU A 135 7.08 -3.29 0.09
N ILE A 136 7.99 -3.19 1.06
CA ILE A 136 9.30 -2.56 0.89
C ILE A 136 10.14 -3.29 -0.16
N GLU A 137 10.20 -4.63 -0.08
CA GLU A 137 10.88 -5.48 -1.07
C GLU A 137 10.31 -5.26 -2.46
N LEU A 138 8.97 -5.33 -2.60
CA LEU A 138 8.31 -5.15 -3.88
C LEU A 138 8.51 -3.75 -4.46
N TYR A 139 8.48 -2.70 -3.62
CA TYR A 139 8.80 -1.33 -4.03
C TYR A 139 10.24 -1.21 -4.56
N GLY A 140 11.19 -1.89 -3.90
CA GLY A 140 12.57 -1.99 -4.33
C GLY A 140 12.69 -2.65 -5.70
N VAL A 141 12.04 -3.81 -5.89
CA VAL A 141 11.99 -4.50 -7.18
C VAL A 141 11.40 -3.60 -8.26
N CYS A 142 10.29 -2.92 -8.02
CA CYS A 142 9.72 -2.01 -9.02
C CYS A 142 10.70 -0.87 -9.37
N SER A 143 11.46 -0.37 -8.39
CA SER A 143 12.45 0.68 -8.61
C SER A 143 13.54 0.28 -9.60
N THR A 144 13.99 -0.99 -9.61
CA THR A 144 15.06 -1.44 -10.51
C THR A 144 14.67 -1.37 -11.98
N PHE A 145 13.38 -1.49 -12.30
CA PHE A 145 12.87 -1.36 -13.66
C PHE A 145 12.65 0.09 -14.11
N MET A 146 12.72 1.07 -13.19
CA MET A 146 12.49 2.49 -13.50
C MET A 146 13.79 3.26 -13.79
N HIS A 147 14.95 2.62 -13.64
CA HIS A 147 16.24 3.27 -13.77
C HIS A 147 16.99 2.77 -15.02
N ALA A 148 17.53 3.70 -15.79
CA ALA A 148 18.51 3.39 -16.81
C ALA A 148 19.89 3.16 -16.16
N PRO A 149 20.70 2.19 -16.63
CA PRO A 149 22.08 2.04 -16.19
C PRO A 149 22.90 3.30 -16.50
N ASN A 150 23.80 3.68 -15.59
CA ASN A 150 24.67 4.84 -15.80
C ASN A 150 25.79 4.49 -16.80
N PRO A 151 25.89 5.17 -17.95
CA PRO A 151 26.90 4.87 -18.97
C PRO A 151 28.35 5.14 -18.54
N LEU A 152 28.55 5.95 -17.49
CA LEU A 152 29.87 6.23 -16.91
C LEU A 152 30.22 5.29 -15.74
N GLY A 153 29.32 4.37 -15.40
CA GLY A 153 29.55 3.39 -14.35
C GLY A 153 30.51 2.30 -14.81
N GLU A 154 31.28 1.76 -13.86
CA GLU A 154 32.04 0.54 -14.11
C GLU A 154 31.09 -0.60 -14.52
N ASN A 155 31.53 -1.42 -15.48
CA ASN A 155 30.79 -2.60 -15.96
C ASN A 155 29.43 -2.30 -16.63
N PHE A 156 29.26 -1.14 -17.28
CA PHE A 156 28.01 -0.76 -17.99
C PHE A 156 27.41 -1.88 -18.85
N ILE A 157 28.22 -2.54 -19.69
CA ILE A 157 27.74 -3.62 -20.58
C ILE A 157 27.17 -4.79 -19.77
N ALA A 158 27.83 -5.19 -18.67
CA ALA A 158 27.33 -6.24 -17.81
C ALA A 158 26.02 -5.83 -17.10
N GLN A 159 25.90 -4.56 -16.69
CA GLN A 159 24.67 -4.05 -16.09
C GLN A 159 23.48 -4.07 -17.07
N VAL A 160 23.71 -3.73 -18.34
CA VAL A 160 22.68 -3.82 -19.39
C VAL A 160 22.23 -5.27 -19.59
N GLU A 161 23.16 -6.23 -19.59
CA GLU A 161 22.81 -7.66 -19.71
C GLU A 161 22.06 -8.20 -18.49
N ILE A 162 22.44 -7.79 -17.28
CA ILE A 162 21.70 -8.10 -16.06
C ILE A 162 20.27 -7.55 -16.16
N GLN A 163 20.11 -6.29 -16.57
CA GLN A 163 18.80 -5.65 -16.70
C GLN A 163 17.92 -6.38 -17.74
N ARG A 164 18.49 -6.75 -18.90
CA ARG A 164 17.81 -7.60 -19.90
C ARG A 164 17.37 -8.93 -19.31
N GLY A 165 18.21 -9.55 -18.48
CA GLY A 165 17.88 -10.76 -17.73
C GLY A 165 16.69 -10.59 -16.78
N GLU A 166 16.62 -9.45 -16.08
CA GLU A 166 15.50 -9.13 -15.19
C GLU A 166 14.18 -8.91 -15.96
N TYR A 167 14.22 -8.27 -17.14
CA TYR A 167 13.04 -8.18 -18.02
C TYR A 167 12.48 -9.54 -18.43
N ARG A 168 13.33 -10.55 -18.66
CA ARG A 168 12.87 -11.93 -18.96
C ARG A 168 12.13 -12.56 -17.78
N LYS A 169 12.49 -12.20 -16.54
CA LYS A 169 11.80 -12.66 -15.31
C LYS A 169 10.58 -11.80 -14.98
N GLY A 170 10.49 -10.59 -15.56
CA GLY A 170 9.46 -9.58 -15.36
C GLY A 170 8.05 -10.14 -15.29
N PRO A 171 7.56 -10.90 -16.30
CA PRO A 171 6.19 -11.39 -16.32
C PRO A 171 5.80 -12.23 -15.09
N GLN A 172 6.69 -13.13 -14.65
CA GLN A 172 6.41 -13.96 -13.46
C GLN A 172 6.44 -13.12 -12.18
N THR A 173 7.34 -12.14 -12.09
CA THR A 173 7.42 -11.22 -10.95
C THR A 173 6.19 -10.33 -10.86
N ILE A 174 5.74 -9.77 -12.01
CA ILE A 174 4.52 -8.97 -12.13
C ILE A 174 3.31 -9.78 -11.70
N LYS A 175 3.13 -11.00 -12.21
CA LYS A 175 2.03 -11.89 -11.81
C LYS A 175 1.99 -12.11 -10.29
N LYS A 176 3.11 -12.50 -9.70
CA LYS A 176 3.20 -12.71 -8.23
C LYS A 176 2.88 -11.45 -7.44
N ALA A 177 3.32 -10.29 -7.93
CA ALA A 177 3.05 -8.99 -7.30
C ALA A 177 1.57 -8.62 -7.38
N LEU A 178 0.93 -8.77 -8.53
CA LEU A 178 -0.50 -8.50 -8.72
C LEU A 178 -1.36 -9.47 -7.89
N ASP A 179 -1.03 -10.76 -7.88
CA ASP A 179 -1.69 -11.75 -7.01
C ASP A 179 -1.60 -11.37 -5.52
N PHE A 180 -0.43 -10.87 -5.10
CA PHE A 180 -0.24 -10.38 -3.73
C PHE A 180 -1.09 -9.14 -3.45
N LEU A 181 -1.08 -8.15 -4.34
CA LEU A 181 -1.84 -6.91 -4.17
C LEU A 181 -3.36 -7.15 -4.20
N ARG A 182 -3.85 -8.05 -5.07
CA ARG A 182 -5.25 -8.50 -5.04
C ARG A 182 -5.60 -9.10 -3.69
N ARG A 183 -4.83 -10.07 -3.22
CA ARG A 183 -5.06 -10.70 -1.90
C ARG A 183 -4.98 -9.73 -0.73
N LEU A 184 -4.24 -8.63 -0.87
CA LEU A 184 -4.09 -7.59 0.13
C LEU A 184 -5.28 -6.62 0.14
N LEU A 185 -5.76 -6.20 -1.03
CA LEU A 185 -6.67 -5.06 -1.15
C LEU A 185 -8.10 -5.41 -1.54
N TRP A 186 -8.37 -6.58 -2.11
CA TRP A 186 -9.68 -6.83 -2.73
C TRP A 186 -10.83 -6.78 -1.72
N LEU A 187 -10.60 -7.33 -0.53
CA LEU A 187 -11.45 -7.17 0.63
C LEU A 187 -10.54 -6.99 1.85
N HIS A 188 -10.57 -5.81 2.46
CA HIS A 188 -9.66 -5.50 3.57
C HIS A 188 -10.29 -4.55 4.59
N ALA A 189 -9.75 -4.58 5.80
CA ALA A 189 -9.99 -3.56 6.81
C ALA A 189 -8.79 -2.60 6.88
N ALA A 190 -9.06 -1.31 7.03
CA ALA A 190 -8.10 -0.32 7.47
C ALA A 190 -8.51 0.16 8.87
N VAL A 191 -7.69 -0.11 9.88
CA VAL A 191 -8.04 0.13 11.29
C VAL A 191 -7.31 1.37 11.79
N GLN A 192 -8.07 2.32 12.32
CA GLN A 192 -7.53 3.46 13.04
C GLN A 192 -7.42 3.11 14.52
N LEU A 193 -6.29 3.46 15.12
CA LEU A 193 -6.03 3.22 16.53
C LEU A 193 -6.29 4.47 17.36
N GLU A 194 -6.68 4.28 18.62
CA GLU A 194 -6.67 5.36 19.59
C GLU A 194 -5.23 5.82 19.82
N TRP A 195 -5.03 7.13 19.93
CA TRP A 195 -3.74 7.69 20.27
C TRP A 195 -3.88 9.14 20.71
N THR A 196 -3.14 9.51 21.76
CA THR A 196 -3.05 10.87 22.28
C THR A 196 -1.59 11.35 22.27
N ASP A 197 -1.39 12.67 22.18
CA ASP A 197 -0.07 13.31 22.12
C ASP A 197 0.79 13.14 23.40
N GLN A 198 0.17 12.69 24.48
CA GLN A 198 0.81 12.37 25.76
C GLN A 198 1.44 10.97 25.75
N GLN A 199 1.04 10.10 24.82
CA GLN A 199 1.55 8.75 24.70
C GLN A 199 2.70 8.69 23.69
N ASN A 200 3.63 7.76 23.88
CA ASN A 200 4.65 7.47 22.87
C ASN A 200 3.96 7.04 21.55
N ALA A 201 4.31 7.65 20.41
CA ALA A 201 3.72 7.33 19.12
C ALA A 201 3.89 5.86 18.68
N SER A 202 4.73 5.07 19.33
CA SER A 202 4.87 3.62 19.13
C SER A 202 3.95 2.76 20.02
N CYS A 203 3.14 3.32 20.92
CA CYS A 203 2.24 2.52 21.76
C CYS A 203 1.04 2.01 20.95
N VAL A 204 0.80 0.70 20.96
CA VAL A 204 -0.41 0.15 20.32
C VAL A 204 -1.57 0.33 21.30
N ASP A 205 -2.63 0.98 20.86
CA ASP A 205 -3.85 1.19 21.64
C ASP A 205 -5.05 0.53 20.95
N ASN A 206 -6.23 0.63 21.55
CA ASN A 206 -7.46 0.01 21.08
C ASN A 206 -7.89 0.57 19.70
N PRO A 207 -8.51 -0.25 18.83
CA PRO A 207 -9.09 0.23 17.59
C PRO A 207 -10.29 1.16 17.87
N THR A 208 -10.29 2.37 17.28
CA THR A 208 -11.38 3.35 17.42
C THR A 208 -12.37 3.28 16.26
N SER A 209 -11.86 3.00 15.07
CA SER A 209 -12.68 2.77 13.89
C SER A 209 -12.01 1.81 12.92
N ALA A 210 -12.82 1.17 12.09
CA ALA A 210 -12.37 0.34 10.99
C ALA A 210 -13.11 0.72 9.71
N TRP A 211 -12.38 0.79 8.60
CA TRP A 211 -12.94 0.99 7.28
C TRP A 211 -12.90 -0.35 6.56
N ILE A 212 -14.07 -0.95 6.35
CA ILE A 212 -14.20 -2.20 5.59
C ILE A 212 -14.31 -1.81 4.12
N VAL A 213 -13.31 -2.20 3.35
CA VAL A 213 -13.15 -1.82 1.95
C VAL A 213 -13.31 -3.04 1.06
N ASP A 214 -14.19 -2.92 0.07
CA ASP A 214 -14.47 -3.95 -0.91
C ASP A 214 -14.29 -3.40 -2.32
N PHE A 215 -13.33 -3.96 -3.05
CA PHE A 215 -13.07 -3.62 -4.46
C PHE A 215 -14.11 -4.23 -5.40
N SER A 216 -15.08 -4.98 -4.88
CA SER A 216 -16.22 -5.54 -5.62
C SER A 216 -15.79 -6.33 -6.88
N SER A 217 -16.45 -6.09 -8.01
CA SER A 217 -16.12 -6.76 -9.28
C SER A 217 -14.89 -6.14 -9.95
N SER A 218 -14.18 -6.94 -10.75
CA SER A 218 -13.10 -6.46 -11.63
C SER A 218 -13.62 -5.74 -12.89
N GLU A 219 -14.94 -5.72 -13.10
CA GLU A 219 -15.60 -5.18 -14.29
C GLU A 219 -15.89 -3.67 -14.22
N ASN A 220 -15.77 -3.07 -13.03
CA ASN A 220 -16.02 -1.64 -12.83
C ASN A 220 -14.93 -1.02 -11.93
N ASP A 221 -14.99 0.28 -11.73
CA ASP A 221 -14.10 1.07 -10.87
C ASP A 221 -14.65 1.27 -9.45
N VAL A 222 -15.78 0.64 -9.12
CA VAL A 222 -16.47 0.84 -7.83
C VAL A 222 -15.64 0.26 -6.68
N VAL A 223 -15.40 1.09 -5.68
CA VAL A 223 -14.86 0.70 -4.37
C VAL A 223 -15.87 1.08 -3.31
N ASN A 224 -16.33 0.09 -2.55
CA ASN A 224 -17.25 0.29 -1.43
C ASN A 224 -16.45 0.44 -0.13
N ILE A 225 -16.81 1.41 0.69
CA ILE A 225 -16.26 1.55 2.04
C ILE A 225 -17.40 1.65 3.05
N VAL A 226 -17.37 0.78 4.05
CA VAL A 226 -18.26 0.82 5.20
C VAL A 226 -17.45 1.23 6.42
N LEU A 227 -17.89 2.30 7.10
CA LEU A 227 -17.30 2.77 8.33
C LEU A 227 -17.91 2.00 9.51
N ALA A 228 -17.06 1.31 10.27
CA ALA A 228 -17.41 0.73 11.56
C ALA A 228 -16.76 1.59 12.66
N THR A 229 -17.56 2.05 13.62
CA THR A 229 -17.10 2.78 14.80
C THR A 229 -17.34 1.91 16.03
N THR A 230 -16.53 2.10 17.08
CA THR A 230 -16.84 1.54 18.40
C THR A 230 -18.22 2.03 18.84
N GLN A 231 -19.06 1.15 19.37
CA GLN A 231 -20.22 1.61 20.14
C GLN A 231 -19.66 2.23 21.42
N ASP A 232 -19.98 3.51 21.66
CA ASP A 232 -19.80 4.08 22.99
C ASP A 232 -20.58 3.19 23.96
N THR A 233 -19.86 2.46 24.81
CA THR A 233 -20.50 1.83 25.96
C THR A 233 -20.93 2.97 26.86
N ASP A 234 -22.21 3.35 26.79
CA ASP A 234 -22.83 4.12 27.86
C ASP A 234 -22.46 3.43 29.19
N PRO A 235 -21.92 4.15 30.19
CA PRO A 235 -21.63 3.55 31.47
C PRO A 235 -22.96 3.08 32.08
N LEU A 236 -23.07 1.75 32.25
CA LEU A 236 -24.12 1.12 33.06
C LEU A 236 -24.01 1.55 34.53
#